data_AF-A0AAV2SG09-F1
#
_entry.id   AF-A0AAV2SG09-F1
#
_cell.length_a   1.000
_cell.length_b   1.000
_cell.length_c   1.000
_cell.angle_alpha   90.00
_cell.angle_beta   90.00
_cell.angle_gamma   90.00
#
_symmetry.space_group_name_H-M   'P 1'
#
loop_
_entity.id
_entity.type
_entity.pdbx_description
1 polymer ?
#
loop_
_entity_poly.entity_id
_entity_poly.type
_entity_poly.pdbx_seq_one_letter_code
_entity_poly.pdbx_strand_id
1 'polypeptide(L)'
;GVFSFYHYSPKQGRELSKIATELDQQLAHFGDIQHIQWVASQSRALKALINNYATTCTHFEYIAANFTQKASKVRGLLTRLKSPKFLTYLLFMMDFTTVIGRLSEFFQKA
;
A
#
# COMPACT_ATOMS: atom_id res chain seq x y z
N GLY A 1 9.90 21.57 0.58
CA GLY A 1 8.99 21.32 -0.56
C GLY A 1 7.85 22.32 -0.58
N VAL A 2 7.10 22.39 -1.68
CA VAL A 2 5.90 23.24 -1.82
C VAL A 2 4.92 22.97 -0.67
N PHE A 3 4.74 21.69 -0.33
CA PHE A 3 4.08 21.25 0.91
C PHE A 3 4.67 21.98 2.12
N SER A 4 5.92 21.73 2.51
CA SER A 4 6.50 22.32 3.73
C SER A 4 6.50 23.86 3.75
N PHE A 5 6.65 24.53 2.60
CA PHE A 5 6.67 25.99 2.48
C PHE A 5 5.30 26.62 2.77
N TYR A 6 4.22 26.02 2.24
CA TYR A 6 2.85 26.48 2.49
C TYR A 6 2.23 25.85 3.74
N HIS A 7 2.63 24.63 4.10
CA HIS A 7 2.11 23.84 5.22
C HIS A 7 2.62 24.35 6.57
N TYR A 8 3.92 24.67 6.68
CA TYR A 8 4.49 25.14 7.96
C TYR A 8 4.42 26.65 8.15
N SER A 9 3.94 27.43 7.16
CA SER A 9 3.82 28.89 7.26
C SER A 9 2.41 29.39 6.92
N PRO A 10 1.57 29.69 7.94
CA PRO A 10 0.20 30.18 7.74
C PRO A 10 0.11 31.55 7.04
N LYS A 11 1.19 32.32 7.04
CA LYS A 11 1.25 33.59 6.29
C LYS A 11 1.34 33.33 4.80
N GLN A 12 2.24 32.44 4.39
CA GLN A 12 2.46 32.09 2.99
C GLN A 12 1.22 31.43 2.37
N GLY A 13 0.52 30.56 3.12
CA GLY A 13 -0.75 29.99 2.66
C GLY A 13 -1.85 31.03 2.42
N ARG A 14 -1.91 32.09 3.24
CA ARG A 14 -2.89 33.18 3.07
C ARG A 14 -2.59 34.07 1.87
N GLU A 15 -1.31 34.39 1.63
CA GLU A 15 -0.89 35.16 0.46
C GLU A 15 -1.22 34.39 -0.83
N LEU A 16 -0.98 33.08 -0.85
CA LEU A 16 -1.34 32.24 -1.99
C LEU A 16 -2.86 32.16 -2.23
N SER A 17 -3.66 32.07 -1.17
CA SER A 17 -5.12 32.03 -1.29
C SER A 17 -5.69 33.30 -1.91
N LYS A 18 -5.09 34.47 -1.66
CA LYS A 18 -5.53 35.74 -2.24
C LYS A 18 -5.27 35.77 -3.74
N ILE A 19 -4.08 35.34 -4.15
CA ILE A 19 -3.71 35.25 -5.56
C ILE A 19 -4.62 34.26 -6.29
N ALA A 20 -4.96 33.13 -5.67
CA ALA A 20 -5.90 32.17 -6.25
C ALA A 20 -7.30 32.76 -6.45
N THR A 21 -7.78 33.58 -5.50
CA THR A 21 -9.06 34.30 -5.64
C THR A 21 -9.03 35.34 -6.76
N GLU A 22 -7.92 36.08 -6.92
CA GLU A 22 -7.78 37.04 -8.03
C GLU A 22 -7.77 36.38 -9.40
N LEU A 23 -7.27 35.14 -9.47
CA LEU A 23 -7.23 34.34 -10.70
C LEU A 23 -8.48 33.48 -10.92
N ASP A 24 -9.50 33.61 -10.06
CA ASP A 24 -10.72 32.77 -10.02
C ASP A 24 -10.42 31.26 -10.02
N GLN A 25 -9.37 30.85 -9.32
CA GLN A 25 -8.96 29.46 -9.17
C GLN A 25 -9.26 28.94 -7.77
N GLN A 26 -9.80 27.73 -7.68
CA GLN A 26 -9.93 27.03 -6.40
C GLN A 26 -8.56 26.49 -5.96
N LEU A 27 -8.04 27.03 -4.85
CA LEU A 27 -6.75 26.60 -4.31
C LEU A 27 -6.86 25.21 -3.66
N ALA A 28 -6.18 24.22 -4.24
CA ALA A 28 -6.08 22.89 -3.66
C ALA A 28 -5.11 22.88 -2.45
N HIS A 29 -5.43 22.08 -1.42
CA HIS A 29 -4.55 21.89 -0.28
C HIS A 29 -3.28 21.14 -0.69
N PHE A 30 -2.11 21.71 -0.37
CA PHE A 30 -0.85 20.98 -0.47
C PHE A 30 -0.78 20.00 0.70
N GLY A 31 -1.00 18.71 0.43
CA GLY A 31 -0.77 17.61 1.38
C GLY A 31 0.65 17.05 1.29
N ASP A 32 1.10 16.32 2.32
CA ASP A 32 2.35 15.58 2.26
C ASP A 32 2.17 14.40 1.30
N ILE A 33 2.85 14.46 0.16
CA ILE A 33 2.79 13.43 -0.87
C ILE A 33 3.56 12.17 -0.42
N GLN A 34 4.26 12.21 0.71
CA GLN A 34 5.00 11.07 1.27
C GLN A 34 4.13 10.35 2.30
N HIS A 35 3.53 9.21 1.98
CA HIS A 35 4.25 7.93 2.04
C HIS A 35 3.87 6.97 0.90
N ILE A 36 4.35 7.30 -0.29
CA ILE A 36 4.42 6.40 -1.47
C ILE A 36 5.18 5.09 -1.17
N GLN A 37 6.09 5.10 -0.18
CA GLN A 37 6.78 3.91 0.30
C GLN A 37 5.83 2.79 0.79
N TRP A 38 4.59 3.12 1.16
CA TRP A 38 3.60 2.12 1.56
C TRP A 38 3.21 1.19 0.40
N VAL A 39 3.10 1.73 -0.82
CA VAL A 39 2.81 0.94 -2.03
C VAL A 39 3.99 0.02 -2.36
N ALA A 40 5.22 0.55 -2.30
CA ALA A 40 6.44 -0.23 -2.53
C ALA A 40 6.66 -1.31 -1.45
N SER A 41 6.36 -1.00 -0.19
CA SER A 41 6.44 -1.96 0.92
C SER A 41 5.44 -3.11 0.74
N GLN A 42 4.18 -2.80 0.43
CA GLN A 42 3.18 -3.83 0.16
C GLN A 42 3.48 -4.65 -1.08
N SER A 43 3.91 -4.03 -2.18
CA SER A 43 4.29 -4.76 -3.39
C SER A 43 5.37 -5.80 -3.07
N ARG A 44 6.38 -5.44 -2.25
CA ARG A 44 7.40 -6.38 -1.78
C ARG A 44 6.82 -7.51 -0.93
N ALA A 45 5.92 -7.21 0.00
CA ALA A 45 5.27 -8.22 0.84
C ALA A 45 4.41 -9.20 0.02
N LEU A 46 3.64 -8.70 -0.95
CA LEU A 46 2.82 -9.50 -1.85
C LEU A 46 3.69 -10.42 -2.72
N LYS A 47 4.77 -9.88 -3.31
CA LYS A 47 5.75 -10.66 -4.07
C LYS A 47 6.41 -11.74 -3.21
N ALA A 48 6.81 -11.42 -1.99
CA ALA A 48 7.38 -12.40 -1.07
C ALA A 48 6.39 -13.53 -0.76
N LEU A 49 5.11 -13.22 -0.54
CA LEU A 49 4.09 -14.23 -0.28
C LEU A 49 3.85 -15.13 -1.50
N ILE A 50 3.79 -14.56 -2.71
CA ILE A 50 3.56 -15.33 -3.95
C ILE A 50 4.75 -16.22 -4.28
N ASN A 51 5.96 -15.67 -4.21
CA ASN A 51 7.19 -16.43 -4.48
C ASN A 51 7.36 -17.60 -3.50
N ASN A 52 6.84 -17.45 -2.28
CA ASN A 52 6.91 -18.48 -1.24
C ASN A 52 5.55 -19.15 -0.99
N TYR A 53 4.58 -19.06 -1.91
CA TYR A 53 3.20 -19.49 -1.65
C TYR A 53 3.12 -20.99 -1.36
N ALA A 54 3.72 -21.80 -2.24
CA ALA A 54 3.77 -23.25 -2.09
C ALA A 54 4.50 -23.64 -0.79
N THR A 55 5.68 -23.08 -0.56
CA THR A 55 6.48 -23.31 0.65
C THR A 55 5.70 -22.97 1.92
N THR A 56 4.96 -21.85 1.91
CA THR A 56 4.14 -21.41 3.04
C THR A 56 2.98 -22.37 3.30
N CYS A 57 2.29 -22.81 2.24
CA CYS A 57 1.22 -23.80 2.35
C CYS A 57 1.72 -25.13 2.93
N THR A 58 2.82 -25.66 2.38
CA THR A 58 3.42 -26.93 2.83
C THR A 58 3.92 -26.84 4.27
N HIS A 59 4.53 -25.72 4.66
CA HIS A 59 4.96 -25.51 6.04
C HIS A 59 3.76 -25.42 7.00
N PHE A 60 2.66 -24.80 6.59
CA PHE A 60 1.44 -24.75 7.38
C PHE A 60 0.78 -26.13 7.52
N GLU A 61 0.78 -26.94 6.46
CA GLU A 61 0.33 -28.34 6.52
C GLU A 61 1.19 -29.15 7.50
N TYR A 62 2.51 -29.02 7.43
CA TYR A 62 3.44 -29.64 8.36
C TYR A 62 3.17 -29.22 9.82
N ILE A 63 2.98 -27.92 10.08
CA ILE A 63 2.68 -27.46 11.45
C ILE A 63 1.33 -28.01 11.93
N ALA A 64 0.32 -27.98 11.07
CA ALA A 64 -1.03 -28.47 11.38
C ALA A 64 -1.08 -29.98 11.67
N ALA A 65 -0.13 -30.75 11.12
CA ALA A 65 0.00 -32.19 11.37
C ALA A 65 0.80 -32.50 12.65
N ASN A 66 1.86 -31.73 12.94
CA ASN A 66 2.85 -32.09 13.96
C ASN A 66 2.74 -31.31 15.29
N PHE A 67 2.08 -30.14 15.33
CA PHE A 67 2.05 -29.28 16.52
C PHE A 67 0.62 -28.98 16.98
N THR A 68 0.13 -29.74 17.96
CA THR A 68 -1.25 -29.65 18.49
C THR A 68 -1.61 -28.25 19.01
N GLN A 69 -0.69 -27.55 19.68
CA GLN A 69 -0.94 -26.22 20.25
C GLN A 69 -1.18 -25.13 19.20
N LYS A 70 -0.63 -25.26 17.98
CA LYS A 70 -0.73 -24.27 16.90
C LYS A 70 -1.63 -24.72 15.74
N ALA A 71 -2.07 -25.99 15.75
CA ALA A 71 -2.75 -26.62 14.62
C ALA A 71 -4.06 -25.91 14.22
N SER A 72 -4.91 -25.52 15.19
CA SER A 72 -6.19 -24.85 14.88
C SER A 72 -5.98 -23.50 14.17
N LYS A 73 -5.08 -22.67 14.70
CA LYS A 73 -4.71 -21.38 14.13
C LYS A 73 -4.15 -21.53 12.72
N VAL A 74 -3.22 -22.47 12.53
CA VAL A 74 -2.57 -22.68 11.23
C VAL A 74 -3.53 -23.26 10.20
N ARG A 75 -4.43 -24.17 10.59
CA ARG A 75 -5.50 -24.65 9.70
C ARG A 75 -6.41 -23.52 9.25
N GLY A 76 -6.83 -22.62 10.15
CA GLY A 76 -7.60 -21.44 9.78
C GLY A 76 -6.88 -20.54 8.77
N LEU A 77 -5.58 -20.31 8.97
CA LEU A 77 -4.75 -19.56 8.04
C LEU A 77 -4.61 -20.26 6.68
N LEU A 78 -4.40 -21.58 6.66
CA LEU A 78 -4.29 -22.38 5.45
C LEU A 78 -5.60 -22.38 4.66
N THR A 79 -6.74 -22.56 5.32
CA THR A 79 -8.08 -22.48 4.69
C THR A 79 -8.29 -21.12 4.05
N ARG A 80 -7.91 -20.03 4.72
CA ARG A 80 -7.98 -18.68 4.15
C ARG A 80 -7.04 -18.54 2.95
N LEU A 81 -5.79 -18.99 3.08
CA LEU A 81 -4.74 -18.88 2.07
C LEU A 81 -5.08 -19.64 0.78
N LYS A 82 -5.80 -20.77 0.90
CA LYS A 82 -6.30 -21.57 -0.23
C LYS A 82 -7.68 -21.15 -0.74
N SER A 83 -8.35 -20.22 -0.05
CA SER A 83 -9.68 -19.79 -0.48
C SER A 83 -9.60 -19.05 -1.83
N PRO A 84 -10.52 -19.32 -2.78
CA PRO A 84 -10.54 -18.61 -4.06
C PRO A 84 -10.60 -17.10 -3.87
N LYS A 85 -11.41 -16.62 -2.92
CA LYS A 85 -11.54 -15.21 -2.58
C LYS A 85 -10.20 -14.56 -2.22
N PHE A 86 -9.39 -15.22 -1.38
CA PHE A 86 -8.09 -14.69 -0.99
C PHE A 86 -7.10 -14.70 -2.16
N LEU A 87 -7.07 -15.77 -2.95
CA LEU A 87 -6.19 -15.86 -4.12
C LEU A 87 -6.51 -14.80 -5.17
N THR A 88 -7.79 -14.60 -5.48
CA THR A 88 -8.23 -13.52 -6.39
C THR A 88 -7.81 -12.16 -5.84
N TYR A 89 -7.99 -11.91 -4.54
CA TYR A 89 -7.57 -10.67 -3.91
C TYR A 89 -6.05 -10.46 -3.96
N LEU A 90 -5.28 -11.50 -3.69
CA LEU A 90 -3.81 -11.47 -3.72
C LEU A 90 -3.29 -11.12 -5.11
N LEU A 91 -3.82 -11.76 -6.16
CA LEU A 91 -3.46 -11.48 -7.54
C LEU A 91 -3.91 -10.08 -7.97
N PHE A 92 -5.14 -9.69 -7.64
CA PHE A 92 -5.64 -8.33 -7.87
C PHE A 92 -4.74 -7.27 -7.22
N MET A 93 -4.32 -7.50 -5.98
CA MET A 93 -3.45 -6.57 -5.27
C MET A 93 -2.04 -6.50 -5.88
N MET A 94 -1.53 -7.58 -6.48
CA MET A 94 -0.28 -7.50 -7.26
C MET A 94 -0.44 -6.57 -8.47
N ASP A 95 -1.50 -6.75 -9.25
CA ASP A 95 -1.74 -5.95 -10.45
C ASP A 95 -1.95 -4.48 -10.07
N PHE A 96 -2.80 -4.25 -9.07
CA PHE A 96 -3.09 -2.92 -8.55
C PHE A 96 -1.84 -2.21 -8.03
N THR A 97 -1.05 -2.85 -7.17
CA THR A 97 0.17 -2.24 -6.61
C THR A 97 1.25 -2.05 -7.66
N THR A 98 1.23 -2.82 -8.76
CA THR A 98 2.14 -2.59 -9.89
C THR A 98 1.76 -1.33 -10.67
N VAL A 99 0.47 -1.13 -10.96
CA VAL A 99 -0.01 0.07 -11.67
C VAL A 99 0.19 1.31 -10.82
N ILE A 100 -0.28 1.29 -9.57
CA ILE A 100 -0.13 2.41 -8.66
C ILE A 100 1.34 2.65 -8.33
N GLY A 101 2.16 1.60 -8.17
CA GLY A 101 3.60 1.74 -7.96
C GLY A 101 4.27 2.53 -9.08
N ARG A 102 3.97 2.20 -10.34
CA ARG A 102 4.47 2.96 -11.50
C ARG A 102 3.99 4.41 -11.51
N LEU A 103 2.70 4.64 -11.25
CA LEU A 103 2.14 5.99 -11.18
C LEU A 103 2.78 6.80 -10.04
N SER A 104 3.05 6.14 -8.93
CA SER A 104 3.67 6.75 -7.77
C SER A 104 5.13 7.11 -8.03
N GLU A 105 5.90 6.21 -8.64
CA GLU A 105 7.24 6.52 -9.14
C GLU A 105 7.23 7.66 -10.17
N PHE A 106 6.21 7.72 -11.03
CA PHE A 106 6.04 8.80 -11.99
C PHE A 106 5.84 10.15 -11.28
N PHE A 107 4.93 10.24 -10.32
CA PHE A 107 4.70 11.48 -9.54
C PHE A 107 5.84 11.83 -8.59
N GLN A 108 6.71 10.88 -8.23
CA GLN A 108 7.93 11.18 -7.48
C GLN A 108 9.05 11.76 -8.36
N LYS A 109 9.02 11.45 -9.66
CA LYS A 109 9.98 11.94 -10.65
C LYS A 109 9.52 13.25 -11.32
N ALA A 110 8.23 13.58 -11.21
CA ALA A 110 7.62 14.83 -11.70
C ALA A 110 7.79 15.96 -10.67
#